data_AF-A0A3N5GTL5-F1
#
_entry.id   AF-A0A3N5GTL5-F1
#
_cell.length_a   1.000
_cell.length_b   1.000
_cell.length_c   1.000
_cell.angle_alpha   90.00
_cell.angle_beta   90.00
_cell.angle_gamma   90.00
#
_symmetry.space_group_name_H-M   'P 1'
#
loop_
_entity.id
_entity.type
_entity.pdbx_description
1 polymer ?
#
loop_
_entity_poly.entity_id
_entity_poly.type
_entity_poly.pdbx_seq_one_letter_code
_entity_poly.pdbx_strand_id
1 'polypeptide(L)'
;MNEIMRRLLFLPEQASTFAHDVDNLHYFVITVTMVSSLAVGLTAIAFFWKYRRRHENQATPFVAPTALFEVLAISVPLFFFLVWFAIGFRDFVKLSSPPPEAMDVYVQGKQWMWKFAYPEGPNSIGVLHVPANRPVRLLITSRDVIHSVFIPAFRVKMDALPGRYTEIWFTATKPGRYQILCTEYCGAQHSKMWGEVVVMAPEAFDEWIKEQQRGLVSRQDVLADETGQVTPQGSLAQWGLQVAVRQGCLRCHNVDTKEPATGPSWVDLYQQQIKLTDGREIVADEAYLTESMMEPTVKVVAGYQELMPNYQGKLSGAEAAAIVEFIKSLRSDRTVQAVGGEE
;
A
#
# COMPACT_ATOMS: atom_id res chain seq x y z
N MET A 1 22.00 23.14 4.53
CA MET A 1 20.72 23.87 4.72
C MET A 1 19.55 22.92 4.98
N ASN A 2 19.48 21.75 4.32
CA ASN A 2 18.33 20.83 4.41
C ASN A 2 18.11 20.16 5.77
N GLU A 3 19.14 19.78 6.50
CA GLU A 3 18.94 19.01 7.75
C GLU A 3 18.37 19.84 8.91
N ILE A 4 18.75 21.12 9.00
CA ILE A 4 18.24 22.03 10.04
C ILE A 4 16.74 22.27 9.83
N MET A 5 16.34 22.62 8.60
CA MET A 5 14.93 22.85 8.27
C MET A 5 14.09 21.58 8.45
N ARG A 6 14.63 20.41 8.04
CA ARG A 6 13.97 19.12 8.24
C ARG A 6 13.66 18.86 9.71
N ARG A 7 14.63 19.10 10.59
CA ARG A 7 14.47 18.92 12.05
C ARG A 7 13.53 19.96 12.65
N LEU A 8 13.65 21.22 12.26
CA LEU A 8 12.78 22.30 12.73
C LEU A 8 11.31 22.04 12.41
N LEU A 9 11.04 21.48 11.23
CA LEU A 9 9.69 21.17 10.73
C LEU A 9 9.24 19.74 11.08
N PHE A 10 10.00 19.01 11.90
CA PHE A 10 9.72 17.62 12.30
C PHE A 10 9.44 16.68 11.12
N LEU A 11 10.11 16.93 9.98
CA LEU A 11 9.91 16.13 8.78
C LEU A 11 10.63 14.77 8.90
N PRO A 12 9.98 13.67 8.45
CA PRO A 12 10.64 12.38 8.35
C PRO A 12 11.90 12.45 7.49
N GLU A 13 12.78 11.48 7.67
CA GLU A 13 13.99 11.38 6.85
C GLU A 13 13.68 11.33 5.35
N GLN A 14 14.62 11.84 4.55
CA GLN A 14 14.54 11.82 3.09
C GLN A 14 15.15 10.50 2.61
N ALA A 15 14.32 9.61 2.08
CA ALA A 15 14.72 8.26 1.67
C ALA A 15 14.26 7.87 0.25
N SER A 16 13.82 8.85 -0.55
CA SER A 16 13.56 8.67 -1.98
C SER A 16 14.14 9.82 -2.80
N THR A 17 14.21 9.64 -4.11
CA THR A 17 14.55 10.71 -5.06
C THR A 17 13.57 11.90 -5.00
N PHE A 18 12.29 11.65 -4.71
CA PHE A 18 11.27 12.69 -4.58
C PHE A 18 11.33 13.46 -3.26
N ALA A 19 11.78 12.82 -2.19
CA ALA A 19 11.78 13.43 -0.86
C ALA A 19 12.60 14.72 -0.80
N HIS A 20 13.72 14.77 -1.54
CA HIS A 20 14.56 15.97 -1.63
C HIS A 20 13.89 17.09 -2.43
N ASP A 21 13.32 16.78 -3.59
CA ASP A 21 12.67 17.76 -4.48
C ASP A 21 11.48 18.42 -3.76
N VAL A 22 10.59 17.59 -3.19
CA VAL A 22 9.41 18.03 -2.45
C VAL A 22 9.78 18.87 -1.22
N ASP A 23 10.77 18.43 -0.43
CA ASP A 23 11.17 19.17 0.76
C ASP A 23 11.83 20.51 0.42
N ASN A 24 12.61 20.60 -0.67
CA ASN A 24 13.20 21.87 -1.10
C ASN A 24 12.11 22.88 -1.49
N LEU A 25 11.10 22.45 -2.26
CA LEU A 25 9.96 23.30 -2.60
C LEU A 25 9.18 23.70 -1.33
N HIS A 26 8.96 22.75 -0.42
CA HIS A 26 8.32 23.02 0.87
C HIS A 26 9.10 24.05 1.69
N TYR A 27 10.42 23.92 1.83
CA TYR A 27 11.26 24.89 2.55
C TYR A 27 11.18 26.28 1.93
N PHE A 28 11.12 26.37 0.60
CA PHE A 28 10.97 27.66 -0.07
C PHE A 28 9.60 28.29 0.24
N VAL A 29 8.51 27.54 0.08
CA VAL A 29 7.15 28.02 0.35
C VAL A 29 6.97 28.41 1.81
N ILE A 30 7.38 27.55 2.75
CA ILE A 30 7.19 27.80 4.18
C ILE A 30 8.03 28.99 4.66
N THR A 31 9.25 29.17 4.15
CA THR A 31 10.10 30.31 4.52
C THR A 31 9.46 31.62 4.04
N VAL A 32 9.07 31.69 2.77
CA VAL A 32 8.44 32.91 2.21
C VAL A 32 7.12 33.21 2.92
N THR A 33 6.29 32.21 3.17
CA THR A 33 4.98 32.41 3.83
C THR A 33 5.13 32.79 5.30
N MET A 34 6.05 32.18 6.05
CA MET A 34 6.30 32.54 7.46
C MET A 34 6.91 33.94 7.59
N VAL A 35 7.87 34.31 6.74
CA VAL A 35 8.43 35.68 6.73
C VAL A 35 7.36 36.71 6.37
N SER A 36 6.53 36.42 5.36
CA SER A 36 5.43 37.31 4.95
C SER A 36 4.37 37.43 6.05
N SER A 37 3.98 36.32 6.67
CA SER A 37 3.04 36.30 7.80
C SER A 37 3.56 37.09 8.99
N LEU A 38 4.84 36.92 9.34
CA LEU A 38 5.48 37.69 10.39
C LEU A 38 5.50 39.19 10.05
N ALA A 39 5.84 39.56 8.81
CA ALA A 39 5.85 40.96 8.38
C ALA A 39 4.46 41.59 8.45
N VAL A 40 3.42 40.89 7.99
CA VAL A 40 2.02 41.33 8.08
C VAL A 40 1.58 41.45 9.53
N GLY A 41 1.89 40.45 10.37
CA GLY A 41 1.57 40.44 11.80
C GLY A 41 2.23 41.59 12.56
N LEU A 42 3.53 41.81 12.35
CA LEU A 42 4.27 42.93 12.95
C LEU A 42 3.73 44.28 12.47
N THR A 43 3.39 44.39 11.19
CA THR A 43 2.78 45.61 10.63
C THR A 43 1.42 45.88 11.26
N ALA A 44 0.59 44.84 11.44
CA ALA A 44 -0.70 44.97 12.12
C ALA A 44 -0.53 45.38 13.59
N ILE A 45 0.40 44.76 14.33
CA ILE A 45 0.71 45.13 15.72
C ILE A 45 1.20 46.59 15.80
N ALA A 46 2.13 46.98 14.93
CA ALA A 46 2.64 48.35 14.85
C ALA A 46 1.51 49.33 14.52
N PHE A 47 0.59 48.95 13.63
CA PHE A 47 -0.57 49.76 13.27
C PHE A 47 -1.51 49.94 14.46
N PHE A 48 -1.88 48.85 15.15
CA PHE A 48 -2.74 48.91 16.33
C PHE A 48 -2.11 49.73 17.45
N TRP A 49 -0.79 49.62 17.67
CA TRP A 49 -0.11 50.37 18.71
C TRP A 49 0.02 51.86 18.36
N LYS A 50 0.45 52.18 17.13
CA LYS A 50 0.72 53.56 16.68
C LYS A 50 -0.56 54.35 16.43
N TYR A 51 -1.57 53.73 15.85
CA TYR A 51 -2.82 54.39 15.44
C TYR A 51 -3.99 54.11 16.40
N ARG A 52 -3.73 53.61 17.61
CA ARG A 52 -4.74 53.51 18.68
C ARG A 52 -5.34 54.88 18.99
N ARG A 53 -6.67 54.99 18.98
CA ARG A 53 -7.40 56.21 19.37
C ARG A 53 -7.05 56.59 20.80
N ARG A 54 -6.62 57.85 21.02
CA ARG A 54 -6.26 58.38 22.35
C ARG A 54 -7.30 59.34 22.92
N HIS A 55 -8.06 60.00 22.05
CA HIS A 55 -9.09 60.97 22.43
C HIS A 55 -10.36 60.76 21.61
N GLU A 56 -11.51 61.12 22.18
CA GLU A 56 -12.81 60.97 21.50
C GLU A 56 -12.91 61.80 20.22
N ASN A 57 -12.22 62.93 20.09
CA ASN A 57 -12.33 63.77 18.89
C ASN A 57 -11.24 63.52 17.83
N GLN A 58 -10.49 62.42 17.94
CA GLN A 58 -9.42 62.10 17.00
C GLN A 58 -9.98 61.61 15.65
N ALA A 59 -9.87 62.46 14.61
CA ALA A 59 -10.27 62.11 13.25
C ALA A 59 -9.22 61.22 12.56
N THR A 60 -9.68 60.26 11.75
CA THR A 60 -8.83 59.41 10.92
C THR A 60 -8.58 60.08 9.57
N PRO A 61 -7.32 60.33 9.15
CA PRO A 61 -7.04 60.89 7.84
C PRO A 61 -7.43 59.90 6.73
N PHE A 62 -7.98 60.41 5.63
CA PHE A 62 -8.17 59.63 4.42
C PHE A 62 -6.82 59.40 3.72
N VAL A 63 -6.52 58.15 3.40
CA VAL A 63 -5.29 57.76 2.71
C VAL A 63 -5.66 56.94 1.49
N ALA A 64 -5.22 57.38 0.31
CA ALA A 64 -5.35 56.63 -0.93
C ALA A 64 -4.01 55.91 -1.26
N PRO A 65 -4.05 54.68 -1.79
CA PRO A 65 -2.84 53.99 -2.22
C PRO A 65 -2.21 54.72 -3.42
N THR A 66 -0.89 54.59 -3.56
CA THR A 66 -0.19 55.03 -4.77
C THR A 66 -0.24 53.92 -5.82
N ALA A 67 -0.20 54.27 -7.11
CA ALA A 67 -0.15 53.29 -8.19
C ALA A 67 1.02 52.29 -8.03
N LEU A 68 2.17 52.76 -7.54
CA LEU A 68 3.32 51.89 -7.26
C LEU A 68 2.99 50.82 -6.20
N PHE A 69 2.29 51.20 -5.13
CA PHE A 69 1.87 50.25 -4.10
C PHE A 69 0.92 49.20 -4.68
N GLU A 70 -0.07 49.61 -5.47
CA GLU A 70 -1.01 48.69 -6.10
C GLU A 70 -0.31 47.70 -7.05
N VAL A 71 0.62 48.19 -7.87
CA VAL A 71 1.42 47.34 -8.76
C VAL A 71 2.24 46.33 -7.95
N LEU A 72 2.96 46.77 -6.91
CA LEU A 72 3.77 45.86 -6.08
C LEU A 72 2.92 44.84 -5.32
N ALA A 73 1.76 45.25 -4.79
CA ALA A 73 0.85 44.38 -4.05
C ALA A 73 0.30 43.23 -4.92
N ILE A 74 0.20 43.43 -6.24
CA ILE A 74 -0.25 42.40 -7.19
C ILE A 74 0.94 41.62 -7.75
N SER A 75 1.98 42.31 -8.21
CA SER A 75 3.10 41.70 -8.94
C SER A 75 3.97 40.82 -8.04
N VAL A 76 4.18 41.17 -6.77
CA VAL A 76 5.04 40.38 -5.87
C VAL A 76 4.41 39.01 -5.55
N PRO A 77 3.14 38.91 -5.08
CA PRO A 77 2.50 37.60 -4.88
C PRO A 77 2.39 36.80 -6.18
N LEU A 78 2.07 37.45 -7.30
CA LEU A 78 1.99 36.80 -8.60
C LEU A 78 3.34 36.20 -9.02
N PHE A 79 4.44 36.92 -8.83
CA PHE A 79 5.78 36.42 -9.09
C PHE A 79 6.08 35.14 -8.30
N PHE A 80 5.89 35.16 -6.97
CA PHE A 80 6.13 33.97 -6.14
C PHE A 80 5.23 32.80 -6.52
N PHE A 81 3.95 33.07 -6.81
CA PHE A 81 3.02 32.06 -7.28
C PHE A 81 3.50 31.40 -8.58
N LEU A 82 3.90 32.19 -9.58
CA LEU A 82 4.39 31.67 -10.86
C LEU A 82 5.68 30.86 -10.70
N VAL A 83 6.59 31.29 -9.83
CA VAL A 83 7.82 30.54 -9.52
C VAL A 83 7.49 29.20 -8.85
N TRP A 84 6.62 29.19 -7.83
CA TRP A 84 6.20 27.94 -7.18
C TRP A 84 5.47 27.02 -8.15
N PHE A 85 4.61 27.56 -9.00
CA PHE A 85 3.92 26.80 -10.03
C PHE A 85 4.92 26.15 -11.00
N ALA A 86 5.92 26.89 -11.48
CA ALA A 86 6.90 26.35 -12.42
C ALA A 86 7.72 25.20 -11.81
N ILE A 87 8.14 25.34 -10.54
CA ILE A 87 8.87 24.27 -9.83
C ILE A 87 7.94 23.08 -9.57
N GLY A 88 6.78 23.33 -8.97
CA GLY A 88 5.83 22.28 -8.60
C GLY A 88 5.27 21.52 -9.80
N PHE A 89 5.04 22.19 -10.94
CA PHE A 89 4.58 21.55 -12.16
C PHE A 89 5.66 20.61 -12.74
N ARG A 90 6.93 21.02 -12.72
CA ARG A 90 8.04 20.14 -13.12
C ARG A 90 8.10 18.89 -12.24
N ASP A 91 8.01 19.07 -10.92
CA ASP A 91 8.06 17.95 -9.97
C ASP A 91 6.84 17.04 -10.11
N PHE A 92 5.65 17.61 -10.35
CA PHE A 92 4.42 16.89 -10.66
C PHE A 92 4.57 16.02 -11.91
N VAL A 93 5.06 16.57 -13.02
CA VAL A 93 5.28 15.81 -14.27
C VAL A 93 6.21 14.63 -14.03
N LYS A 94 7.29 14.83 -13.27
CA LYS A 94 8.24 13.77 -12.89
C LYS A 94 7.55 12.70 -12.04
N LEU A 95 6.76 13.09 -11.04
CA LEU A 95 6.05 12.15 -10.16
C LEU A 95 4.94 11.37 -10.90
N SER A 96 4.29 12.00 -11.88
CA SER A 96 3.21 11.41 -12.68
C SER A 96 3.68 10.58 -13.86
N SER A 97 4.98 10.54 -14.16
CA SER A 97 5.53 9.79 -15.31
C SER A 97 6.54 8.73 -14.83
N PRO A 98 6.10 7.50 -14.56
CA PRO A 98 7.00 6.41 -14.17
C PRO A 98 8.05 6.09 -15.25
N PRO A 99 9.31 5.81 -14.89
CA PRO A 99 10.29 5.28 -15.82
C PRO A 99 9.83 3.93 -16.40
N PRO A 100 10.04 3.66 -17.71
CA PRO A 100 9.63 2.40 -18.35
C PRO A 100 10.24 1.14 -17.71
N GLU A 101 11.42 1.27 -17.10
CA GLU A 101 12.18 0.20 -16.45
C GLU A 101 11.80 -0.02 -14.98
N ALA A 102 10.78 0.70 -14.46
CA ALA A 102 10.33 0.55 -13.09
C ALA A 102 9.76 -0.84 -12.83
N MET A 103 10.18 -1.46 -11.73
CA MET A 103 9.62 -2.73 -11.28
C MET A 103 8.18 -2.51 -10.77
N ASP A 104 7.24 -3.27 -11.30
CA ASP A 104 5.85 -3.22 -10.86
C ASP A 104 5.61 -4.00 -9.57
N VAL A 105 4.88 -3.38 -8.64
CA VAL A 105 4.31 -4.02 -7.47
C VAL A 105 2.83 -3.68 -7.38
N TYR A 106 1.97 -4.69 -7.39
CA TYR A 106 0.55 -4.49 -7.19
C TYR A 106 0.26 -4.27 -5.71
N VAL A 107 -0.43 -3.19 -5.40
CA VAL A 107 -0.83 -2.80 -4.05
C VAL A 107 -2.33 -2.86 -3.93
N GLN A 108 -2.81 -3.48 -2.87
CA GLN A 108 -4.24 -3.62 -2.62
C GLN A 108 -4.57 -3.20 -1.20
N GLY A 109 -5.41 -2.17 -1.08
CA GLY A 109 -6.02 -1.78 0.18
C GLY A 109 -7.26 -2.63 0.49
N LYS A 110 -7.40 -2.99 1.77
CA LYS A 110 -8.61 -3.58 2.35
C LYS A 110 -8.69 -3.11 3.81
N GLN A 111 -9.87 -2.96 4.39
CA GLN A 111 -10.04 -2.72 5.82
C GLN A 111 -9.41 -3.88 6.64
N TRP A 112 -8.37 -3.68 7.45
CA TRP A 112 -7.43 -2.54 7.51
C TRP A 112 -6.00 -3.06 7.38
N MET A 113 -5.60 -3.39 6.15
CA MET A 113 -4.38 -4.06 5.77
C MET A 113 -3.96 -3.66 4.35
N TRP A 114 -2.67 -3.78 4.07
CA TRP A 114 -2.09 -3.63 2.74
C TRP A 114 -1.60 -4.98 2.23
N LYS A 115 -1.98 -5.38 1.02
CA LYS A 115 -1.41 -6.52 0.30
C LYS A 115 -0.51 -6.01 -0.82
N PHE A 116 0.66 -6.60 -0.94
CA PHE A 116 1.66 -6.36 -1.98
C PHE A 116 1.86 -7.65 -2.78
N ALA A 117 1.77 -7.57 -4.09
CA ALA A 117 1.99 -8.69 -5.00
C ALA A 117 3.00 -8.30 -6.08
N TYR A 118 3.96 -9.18 -6.35
CA TYR A 118 5.00 -8.97 -7.35
C TYR A 118 4.63 -9.85 -8.57
N PRO A 119 4.72 -9.34 -9.82
CA PRO A 119 4.21 -10.01 -11.03
C PRO A 119 4.59 -11.49 -11.19
N GLU A 120 5.75 -11.90 -10.68
CA GLU A 120 6.23 -13.29 -10.70
C GLU A 120 6.79 -13.73 -9.33
N GLY A 121 6.47 -12.99 -8.27
CA GLY A 121 7.08 -13.13 -6.94
C GLY A 121 6.07 -13.50 -5.85
N PRO A 122 6.50 -13.44 -4.58
CA PRO A 122 5.64 -13.75 -3.44
C PRO A 122 4.51 -12.74 -3.28
N ASN A 123 3.48 -13.11 -2.54
CA ASN A 123 2.54 -12.15 -1.96
C ASN A 123 3.00 -11.78 -0.55
N SER A 124 2.93 -10.50 -0.20
CA SER A 124 3.26 -9.99 1.14
C SER A 124 2.10 -9.18 1.72
N ILE A 125 1.91 -9.26 3.03
CA ILE A 125 0.89 -8.50 3.76
C ILE A 125 1.59 -7.58 4.75
N GLY A 126 1.22 -6.30 4.74
CA GLY A 126 1.75 -5.30 5.65
C GLY A 126 3.19 -4.85 5.35
N VAL A 127 3.98 -5.62 4.61
CA VAL A 127 5.39 -5.30 4.32
C VAL A 127 5.69 -5.29 2.82
N LEU A 128 6.08 -4.13 2.31
CA LEU A 128 6.56 -3.91 0.95
C LEU A 128 8.09 -4.01 0.95
N HIS A 129 8.67 -4.97 0.25
CA HIS A 129 10.12 -5.06 0.06
C HIS A 129 10.49 -4.42 -1.26
N VAL A 130 11.51 -3.57 -1.27
CA VAL A 130 11.96 -2.89 -2.49
C VAL A 130 13.49 -2.80 -2.52
N PRO A 131 14.11 -2.87 -3.71
CA PRO A 131 15.53 -2.63 -3.87
C PRO A 131 15.85 -1.13 -3.74
N ALA A 132 16.93 -0.80 -3.04
CA ALA A 132 17.50 0.53 -3.07
C ALA A 132 17.99 0.88 -4.49
N ASN A 133 17.94 2.16 -4.84
CA ASN A 133 18.46 2.73 -6.08
C ASN A 133 17.91 2.13 -7.38
N ARG A 134 16.78 1.41 -7.35
CA ARG A 134 16.03 1.03 -8.55
C ARG A 134 14.63 1.66 -8.53
N PRO A 135 14.09 2.04 -9.70
CA PRO A 135 12.73 2.55 -9.79
C PRO A 135 11.71 1.44 -9.50
N VAL A 136 10.72 1.75 -8.67
CA VAL A 136 9.59 0.88 -8.34
C VAL A 136 8.30 1.64 -8.63
N ARG A 137 7.38 1.01 -9.36
CA ARG A 137 6.04 1.52 -9.62
C ARG A 137 5.03 0.69 -8.84
N LEU A 138 4.21 1.37 -8.06
CA LEU A 138 3.09 0.78 -7.34
C LEU A 138 1.83 0.90 -8.19
N LEU A 139 1.21 -0.24 -8.53
CA LEU A 139 -0.09 -0.31 -9.17
C LEU A 139 -1.15 -0.57 -8.11
N ILE A 140 -1.89 0.47 -7.74
CA ILE A 140 -2.65 0.51 -6.49
C ILE A 140 -4.15 0.39 -6.78
N THR A 141 -4.85 -0.46 -6.03
CA THR A 141 -6.30 -0.57 -6.07
C THR A 141 -6.87 -0.85 -4.68
N SER A 142 -8.19 -0.85 -4.54
CA SER A 142 -8.88 -1.24 -3.31
C SER A 142 -9.90 -2.36 -3.57
N ARG A 143 -10.08 -3.23 -2.56
CA ARG A 143 -11.12 -4.27 -2.57
C ARG A 143 -12.45 -3.82 -1.97
N ASP A 144 -12.47 -2.75 -1.19
CA ASP A 144 -13.64 -2.31 -0.45
C ASP A 144 -13.92 -0.81 -0.59
N VAL A 145 -13.37 0.02 0.30
CA VAL A 145 -13.55 1.47 0.35
C VAL A 145 -12.31 2.19 -0.18
N ILE A 146 -12.36 3.51 -0.27
CA ILE A 146 -11.15 4.27 -0.62
C ILE A 146 -10.15 4.19 0.54
N HIS A 147 -8.88 3.93 0.18
CA HIS A 147 -7.73 4.10 1.06
C HIS A 147 -6.74 5.04 0.39
N SER A 148 -5.63 5.35 1.05
CA SER A 148 -4.55 6.13 0.42
C SER A 148 -3.23 5.67 0.98
N VAL A 149 -2.38 5.09 0.13
CA VAL A 149 -1.07 4.60 0.52
C VAL A 149 -0.13 5.80 0.63
N PHE A 150 0.42 6.05 1.82
CA PHE A 150 1.37 7.12 2.05
C PHE A 150 2.65 6.58 2.66
N ILE A 151 3.79 6.87 2.03
CA ILE A 151 5.12 6.59 2.58
C ILE A 151 5.76 7.94 2.92
N PRO A 152 5.66 8.43 4.17
CA PRO A 152 6.09 9.77 4.53
C PRO A 152 7.54 10.04 4.14
N ALA A 153 8.47 9.14 4.47
CA ALA A 153 9.91 9.28 4.18
C ALA A 153 10.24 9.42 2.68
N PHE A 154 9.32 9.00 1.82
CA PHE A 154 9.49 9.07 0.36
C PHE A 154 8.70 10.22 -0.26
N ARG A 155 7.84 10.90 0.50
CA ARG A 155 6.91 11.96 0.04
C ARG A 155 5.99 11.52 -1.10
N VAL A 156 5.68 10.22 -1.16
CA VAL A 156 4.77 9.64 -2.16
C VAL A 156 3.47 9.22 -1.50
N LYS A 157 2.36 9.65 -2.08
CA LYS A 157 0.99 9.35 -1.65
C LYS A 157 0.13 9.11 -2.86
N MET A 158 -0.67 8.05 -2.87
CA MET A 158 -1.66 7.83 -3.91
C MET A 158 -2.88 7.09 -3.38
N ASP A 159 -4.05 7.49 -3.84
CA ASP A 159 -5.30 6.91 -3.37
C ASP A 159 -5.54 5.53 -3.99
N ALA A 160 -5.92 4.57 -3.16
CA ALA A 160 -6.32 3.23 -3.56
C ALA A 160 -7.84 3.21 -3.78
N LEU A 161 -8.26 3.00 -5.02
CA LEU A 161 -9.64 3.20 -5.44
C LEU A 161 -10.29 1.88 -5.84
N PRO A 162 -11.53 1.59 -5.39
CA PRO A 162 -12.26 0.42 -5.86
C PRO A 162 -12.55 0.50 -7.36
N GLY A 163 -12.42 -0.63 -8.06
CA GLY A 163 -12.81 -0.76 -9.47
C GLY A 163 -11.89 -0.09 -10.49
N ARG A 164 -10.78 0.52 -10.07
CA ARG A 164 -9.74 1.04 -10.97
C ARG A 164 -8.35 0.95 -10.35
N TYR A 165 -7.33 1.04 -11.20
CA TYR A 165 -5.95 1.16 -10.76
C TYR A 165 -5.51 2.62 -10.80
N THR A 166 -4.78 3.01 -9.77
CA THR A 166 -3.97 4.21 -9.73
C THR A 166 -2.51 3.81 -9.70
N GLU A 167 -1.61 4.72 -10.03
CA GLU A 167 -0.18 4.44 -9.97
C GLU A 167 0.58 5.57 -9.31
N ILE A 168 1.67 5.19 -8.65
CA ILE A 168 2.72 6.09 -8.20
C ILE A 168 4.03 5.35 -8.27
N TRP A 169 5.14 6.07 -8.38
CA TRP A 169 6.45 5.44 -8.44
C TRP A 169 7.43 6.17 -7.54
N PHE A 170 8.56 5.52 -7.26
CA PHE A 170 9.69 6.11 -6.53
C PHE A 170 10.97 5.33 -6.78
N THR A 171 12.09 5.95 -6.44
CA THR A 171 13.38 5.26 -6.26
C THR A 171 13.81 5.48 -4.82
N ALA A 172 13.87 4.41 -4.03
CA ALA A 172 14.30 4.48 -2.64
C ALA A 172 15.83 4.61 -2.57
N THR A 173 16.35 5.58 -1.82
CA THR A 173 17.79 5.91 -1.84
C THR A 173 18.56 5.42 -0.63
N LYS A 174 17.85 5.01 0.44
CA LYS A 174 18.45 4.59 1.71
C LYS A 174 17.87 3.27 2.18
N PRO A 175 18.70 2.20 2.30
CA PRO A 175 18.29 0.97 2.95
C PRO A 175 17.79 1.23 4.37
N GLY A 176 16.73 0.54 4.78
CA GLY A 176 16.06 0.80 6.05
C GLY A 176 14.60 0.36 6.05
N ARG A 177 13.91 0.66 7.15
CA ARG A 177 12.50 0.32 7.35
C ARG A 177 11.70 1.61 7.54
N TYR A 178 10.66 1.79 6.73
CA TYR A 178 9.88 3.02 6.67
C TYR A 178 8.40 2.72 6.81
N GLN A 179 7.65 3.58 7.49
CA GLN A 179 6.23 3.34 7.72
C GLN A 179 5.39 3.64 6.46
N ILE A 180 4.37 2.82 6.25
CA ILE A 180 3.24 3.08 5.35
C ILE A 180 2.03 3.45 6.21
N LEU A 181 1.33 4.52 5.84
CA LEU A 181 0.12 4.98 6.50
C LEU A 181 -1.06 4.94 5.52
N CYS A 182 -2.25 4.68 6.05
CA CYS A 182 -3.49 5.02 5.35
C CYS A 182 -3.82 6.49 5.59
N THR A 183 -3.98 7.27 4.52
CA THR A 183 -4.29 8.72 4.58
C THR A 183 -5.63 9.10 3.94
N GLU A 184 -6.54 8.14 3.80
CA GLU A 184 -7.95 8.39 3.45
C GLU A 184 -8.83 7.68 4.47
N TYR A 185 -9.84 8.37 5.01
CA TYR A 185 -10.64 7.82 6.09
C TYR A 185 -11.42 6.59 5.62
N CYS A 186 -11.02 5.41 6.10
CA CYS A 186 -11.52 4.12 5.62
C CYS A 186 -12.25 3.30 6.70
N GLY A 187 -12.73 3.96 7.76
CA GLY A 187 -13.55 3.35 8.82
C GLY A 187 -12.86 3.21 10.19
N ALA A 188 -13.43 2.38 11.06
CA ALA A 188 -13.12 2.34 12.50
C ALA A 188 -11.65 2.09 12.87
N GLN A 189 -10.91 1.28 12.10
CA GLN A 189 -9.46 1.07 12.33
C GLN A 189 -8.59 1.82 11.31
N HIS A 190 -9.09 2.91 10.71
CA HIS A 190 -8.31 3.75 9.79
C HIS A 190 -6.95 4.14 10.39
N SER A 191 -6.93 4.59 11.66
CA SER A 191 -5.72 5.00 12.36
C SER A 191 -4.76 3.85 12.70
N LYS A 192 -5.15 2.58 12.53
CA LYS A 192 -4.31 1.39 12.73
C LYS A 192 -3.94 0.68 11.43
N MET A 193 -4.38 1.21 10.30
CA MET A 193 -4.07 0.66 8.98
C MET A 193 -2.67 1.07 8.54
N TRP A 194 -1.68 0.41 9.13
CA TRP A 194 -0.26 0.66 8.82
C TRP A 194 0.30 -0.45 7.95
N GLY A 195 1.41 -0.13 7.29
CA GLY A 195 2.31 -1.11 6.72
C GLY A 195 3.74 -0.61 6.87
N GLU A 196 4.65 -1.25 6.17
CA GLU A 196 6.07 -0.94 6.20
C GLU A 196 6.68 -1.15 4.83
N VAL A 197 7.64 -0.30 4.47
CA VAL A 197 8.55 -0.50 3.35
C VAL A 197 9.90 -0.90 3.90
N VAL A 198 10.39 -2.08 3.51
CA VAL A 198 11.75 -2.54 3.76
C VAL A 198 12.57 -2.27 2.50
N VAL A 199 13.42 -1.26 2.56
CA VAL A 199 14.36 -0.95 1.50
C VAL A 199 15.62 -1.79 1.72
N MET A 200 15.90 -2.67 0.77
CA MET A 200 17.00 -3.63 0.84
C MET A 200 18.16 -3.17 -0.05
N ALA A 201 19.36 -3.66 0.23
CA ALA A 201 20.42 -3.61 -0.77
C ALA A 201 19.95 -4.33 -2.05
N PRO A 202 20.30 -3.83 -3.25
CA PRO A 202 19.86 -4.42 -4.51
C PRO A 202 20.08 -5.94 -4.57
N GLU A 203 21.26 -6.41 -4.19
CA GLU A 203 21.65 -7.81 -4.25
C GLU A 203 20.85 -8.66 -3.25
N ALA A 204 20.64 -8.14 -2.03
CA ALA A 204 19.83 -8.79 -1.01
C ALA A 204 18.35 -8.89 -1.42
N PHE A 205 17.83 -7.90 -2.16
CA PHE A 205 16.49 -7.97 -2.72
C PHE A 205 16.37 -9.07 -3.78
N ASP A 206 17.37 -9.18 -4.67
CA ASP A 206 17.40 -10.21 -5.71
C ASP A 206 17.51 -11.63 -5.11
N GLU A 207 18.25 -11.79 -4.02
CA GLU A 207 18.29 -13.04 -3.25
C GLU A 207 16.95 -13.31 -2.58
N TRP A 208 16.39 -12.32 -1.88
CA TRP A 208 15.10 -12.43 -1.20
C TRP A 208 13.99 -12.83 -2.15
N ILE A 209 13.86 -12.21 -3.33
CA ILE A 209 12.78 -12.54 -4.26
C ILE A 209 12.94 -13.96 -4.82
N LYS A 210 14.18 -14.42 -5.06
CA LYS A 210 14.47 -15.81 -5.47
C LYS A 210 14.15 -16.80 -4.37
N GLU A 211 14.50 -16.51 -3.12
CA GLU A 211 14.18 -17.36 -1.97
C GLU A 211 12.67 -17.46 -1.74
N GLN A 212 11.97 -16.34 -1.83
CA GLN A 212 10.53 -16.32 -1.70
C GLN A 212 9.84 -17.07 -2.84
N GLN A 213 10.37 -17.00 -4.07
CA GLN A 213 9.93 -17.83 -5.19
C GLN A 213 10.20 -19.33 -4.94
N ARG A 214 11.32 -19.69 -4.32
CA ARG A 214 11.64 -21.08 -3.94
C ARG A 214 10.76 -21.61 -2.81
N GLY A 215 10.32 -20.75 -1.88
CA GLY A 215 9.40 -21.10 -0.79
C GLY A 215 7.93 -21.17 -1.21
N LEU A 216 7.59 -20.87 -2.47
CA LEU A 216 6.28 -21.19 -3.03
C LEU A 216 6.20 -22.72 -3.22
N VAL A 217 5.42 -23.36 -2.35
CA VAL A 217 5.30 -24.83 -2.24
C VAL A 217 5.19 -25.50 -3.61
N SER A 218 6.22 -26.27 -3.96
CA SER A 218 6.15 -27.34 -4.95
C SER A 218 5.43 -28.54 -4.34
N ARG A 219 4.74 -29.34 -5.15
CA ARG A 219 4.11 -30.61 -4.73
C ARG A 219 5.06 -31.54 -3.95
N GLN A 220 6.37 -31.40 -4.15
CA GLN A 220 7.41 -32.19 -3.47
C GLN A 220 7.77 -31.67 -2.06
N ASP A 221 7.46 -30.41 -1.72
CA ASP A 221 7.81 -29.81 -0.42
C ASP A 221 6.82 -30.18 0.70
N VAL A 222 5.78 -30.95 0.37
CA VAL A 222 4.76 -31.46 1.32
C VAL A 222 5.25 -32.73 2.05
N LEU A 223 6.39 -33.30 1.66
CA LEU A 223 6.94 -34.50 2.30
C LEU A 223 8.09 -34.15 3.28
N ALA A 224 7.68 -33.98 4.55
CA ALA A 224 8.39 -34.25 5.81
C ALA A 224 9.43 -33.27 6.42
N ASP A 225 9.21 -32.97 7.72
CA ASP A 225 10.22 -33.04 8.79
C ASP A 225 9.55 -33.71 10.03
N GLU A 226 10.28 -34.60 10.71
CA GLU A 226 9.86 -35.45 11.83
C GLU A 226 9.59 -34.72 13.18
N THR A 227 9.81 -33.41 13.28
CA THR A 227 9.81 -32.71 14.59
C THR A 227 8.65 -31.75 14.85
N GLY A 228 7.80 -31.47 13.85
CA GLY A 228 6.49 -30.82 14.06
C GLY A 228 6.50 -29.45 14.74
N GLN A 229 7.64 -28.76 14.84
CA GLN A 229 7.76 -27.40 15.39
C GLN A 229 8.10 -26.41 14.28
N VAL A 230 7.31 -25.35 14.14
CA VAL A 230 7.52 -24.31 13.12
C VAL A 230 7.61 -22.92 13.76
N THR A 231 8.75 -22.25 13.54
CA THR A 231 8.98 -20.82 13.80
C THR A 231 8.43 -19.95 12.65
N PRO A 232 8.05 -18.66 12.87
CA PRO A 232 7.33 -17.81 11.89
C PRO A 232 8.17 -17.27 10.72
N GLN A 233 8.92 -18.12 10.02
CA GLN A 233 9.70 -17.79 8.83
C GLN A 233 9.36 -18.80 7.73
N GLY A 234 8.28 -18.54 6.98
CA GLY A 234 7.78 -19.41 5.92
C GLY A 234 6.86 -18.64 4.97
N SER A 235 6.65 -19.18 3.75
CA SER A 235 5.86 -18.53 2.71
C SER A 235 4.39 -18.34 3.11
N LEU A 236 3.68 -17.43 2.44
CA LEU A 236 2.28 -17.11 2.76
C LEU A 236 1.35 -18.34 2.64
N ALA A 237 1.66 -19.26 1.71
CA ALA A 237 0.97 -20.54 1.58
C ALA A 237 1.25 -21.48 2.77
N GLN A 238 2.48 -21.49 3.28
CA GLN A 238 2.83 -22.28 4.47
C GLN A 238 2.16 -21.75 5.73
N TRP A 239 2.07 -20.42 5.89
CA TRP A 239 1.25 -19.82 6.94
C TRP A 239 -0.24 -20.17 6.76
N GLY A 240 -0.74 -20.14 5.52
CA GLY A 240 -2.09 -20.56 5.20
C GLY A 240 -2.41 -21.99 5.62
N LEU A 241 -1.49 -22.93 5.37
CA LEU A 241 -1.58 -24.30 5.85
C LEU A 241 -1.66 -24.36 7.38
N GLN A 242 -0.79 -23.64 8.10
CA GLN A 242 -0.81 -23.61 9.57
C GLN A 242 -2.13 -23.07 10.12
N VAL A 243 -2.66 -22.00 9.52
CA VAL A 243 -3.96 -21.45 9.89
C VAL A 243 -5.06 -22.46 9.60
N ALA A 244 -5.07 -23.10 8.43
CA ALA A 244 -6.05 -24.12 8.05
C ALA A 244 -6.03 -25.32 9.01
N VAL A 245 -4.85 -25.76 9.46
CA VAL A 245 -4.69 -26.81 10.49
C VAL A 245 -5.27 -26.33 11.82
N ARG A 246 -4.84 -25.15 12.29
CA ARG A 246 -5.25 -24.60 13.61
C ARG A 246 -6.75 -24.35 13.70
N GLN A 247 -7.38 -23.92 12.60
CA GLN A 247 -8.80 -23.65 12.51
C GLN A 247 -9.63 -24.90 12.17
N GLY A 248 -8.96 -26.05 11.94
CA GLY A 248 -9.62 -27.34 11.71
C GLY A 248 -10.20 -27.51 10.31
N CYS A 249 -9.83 -26.68 9.33
CA CYS A 249 -10.33 -26.77 7.96
C CYS A 249 -10.02 -28.14 7.32
N LEU A 250 -8.85 -28.70 7.61
CA LEU A 250 -8.40 -29.99 7.06
C LEU A 250 -9.15 -31.21 7.60
N ARG A 251 -10.04 -31.03 8.60
CA ARG A 251 -10.93 -32.10 9.05
C ARG A 251 -12.06 -32.38 8.06
N CYS A 252 -12.40 -31.38 7.24
CA CYS A 252 -13.50 -31.46 6.28
C CYS A 252 -13.01 -31.38 4.84
N HIS A 253 -11.89 -30.70 4.58
CA HIS A 253 -11.38 -30.47 3.23
C HIS A 253 -10.13 -31.30 2.96
N ASN A 254 -10.13 -31.97 1.81
CA ASN A 254 -8.97 -32.70 1.31
C ASN A 254 -8.00 -31.75 0.59
N VAL A 255 -6.72 -31.87 0.90
CA VAL A 255 -5.64 -31.06 0.32
C VAL A 255 -4.59 -31.89 -0.43
N ASP A 256 -4.66 -33.22 -0.30
CA ASP A 256 -3.69 -34.15 -0.88
C ASP A 256 -4.22 -34.76 -2.19
N THR A 257 -5.53 -35.04 -2.25
CA THR A 257 -6.18 -35.64 -3.41
C THR A 257 -7.43 -34.86 -3.82
N LYS A 258 -7.87 -35.05 -5.07
CA LYS A 258 -9.15 -34.50 -5.57
C LYS A 258 -10.37 -35.22 -5.00
N GLU A 259 -10.18 -36.22 -4.14
CA GLU A 259 -11.29 -37.01 -3.62
C GLU A 259 -12.19 -36.16 -2.72
N PRO A 260 -13.51 -36.33 -2.83
CA PRO A 260 -14.46 -35.60 -2.00
C PRO A 260 -14.32 -36.02 -0.53
N ALA A 261 -14.38 -35.03 0.36
CA ALA A 261 -14.45 -35.24 1.80
C ALA A 261 -15.78 -34.67 2.33
N THR A 262 -15.87 -34.34 3.62
CA THR A 262 -17.06 -33.65 4.16
C THR A 262 -17.30 -32.30 3.44
N GLY A 263 -16.25 -31.65 2.97
CA GLY A 263 -16.28 -30.52 2.05
C GLY A 263 -15.49 -30.78 0.77
N PRO A 264 -15.55 -29.86 -0.22
CA PRO A 264 -14.83 -29.99 -1.48
C PRO A 264 -13.31 -30.03 -1.28
N SER A 265 -12.63 -30.81 -2.12
CA SER A 265 -11.16 -30.79 -2.18
C SER A 265 -10.67 -29.42 -2.62
N TRP A 266 -9.52 -29.01 -2.07
CA TRP A 266 -8.83 -27.77 -2.46
C TRP A 266 -7.85 -27.97 -3.62
N VAL A 267 -7.56 -29.21 -4.00
CA VAL A 267 -6.64 -29.52 -5.10
C VAL A 267 -7.26 -29.09 -6.43
N ASP A 268 -6.57 -28.18 -7.13
CA ASP A 268 -7.02 -27.50 -8.35
C ASP A 268 -8.28 -26.65 -8.23
N LEU A 269 -8.77 -26.41 -7.02
CA LEU A 269 -9.99 -25.65 -6.80
C LEU A 269 -9.87 -24.22 -7.33
N TYR A 270 -8.73 -23.57 -7.15
CA TYR A 270 -8.58 -22.17 -7.55
C TYR A 270 -8.70 -21.99 -9.08
N GLN A 271 -9.59 -21.10 -9.51
CA GLN A 271 -10.00 -20.87 -10.91
C GLN A 271 -10.83 -22.00 -11.55
N GLN A 272 -11.27 -22.99 -10.78
CA GLN A 272 -12.19 -24.01 -11.27
C GLN A 272 -13.61 -23.45 -11.39
N GLN A 273 -14.36 -23.88 -12.40
CA GLN A 273 -15.80 -23.64 -12.49
C GLN A 273 -16.53 -24.58 -11.53
N ILE A 274 -17.29 -24.00 -10.60
CA ILE A 274 -18.03 -24.70 -9.55
C ILE A 274 -19.51 -24.45 -9.74
N LYS A 275 -20.27 -25.55 -9.74
CA LYS A 275 -21.73 -25.52 -9.75
C LYS A 275 -22.25 -25.45 -8.32
N LEU A 276 -23.16 -24.52 -8.05
CA LEU A 276 -23.82 -24.34 -6.77
C LEU A 276 -25.10 -25.15 -6.67
N THR A 277 -25.59 -25.38 -5.45
CA THR A 277 -26.84 -26.12 -5.17
C THR A 277 -28.07 -25.43 -5.78
N ASP A 278 -28.03 -24.11 -5.99
CA ASP A 278 -29.10 -23.34 -6.65
C ASP A 278 -29.04 -23.37 -8.18
N GLY A 279 -28.07 -24.09 -8.76
CA GLY A 279 -27.89 -24.25 -10.20
C GLY A 279 -27.03 -23.18 -10.88
N ARG A 280 -26.56 -22.14 -10.17
CA ARG A 280 -25.59 -21.17 -10.71
C ARG A 280 -24.21 -21.80 -10.86
N GLU A 281 -23.45 -21.31 -11.83
CA GLU A 281 -22.03 -21.64 -12.01
C GLU A 281 -21.19 -20.41 -11.69
N ILE A 282 -20.12 -20.62 -10.93
CA ILE A 282 -19.20 -19.56 -10.49
C ILE A 282 -17.75 -20.05 -10.63
N VAL A 283 -16.84 -19.10 -10.80
CA VAL A 283 -15.40 -19.38 -10.73
C VAL A 283 -14.96 -19.35 -9.28
N ALA A 284 -14.18 -20.35 -8.85
CA ALA A 284 -13.55 -20.37 -7.55
C ALA A 284 -12.34 -19.42 -7.47
N ASP A 285 -12.62 -18.11 -7.54
CA ASP A 285 -11.65 -17.03 -7.39
C ASP A 285 -11.42 -16.64 -5.91
N GLU A 286 -10.55 -15.66 -5.63
CA GLU A 286 -10.25 -15.29 -4.25
C GLU A 286 -11.45 -14.70 -3.50
N ALA A 287 -12.36 -14.04 -4.21
CA ALA A 287 -13.56 -13.48 -3.62
C ALA A 287 -14.48 -14.60 -3.15
N TYR A 288 -14.72 -15.59 -4.02
CA TYR A 288 -15.50 -16.77 -3.68
C TYR A 288 -14.89 -17.57 -2.52
N LEU A 289 -13.58 -17.84 -2.56
CA LEU A 289 -12.93 -18.62 -1.49
C LEU A 289 -12.97 -17.89 -0.15
N THR A 290 -12.80 -16.56 -0.15
CA THR A 290 -12.90 -15.75 1.06
C THR A 290 -14.34 -15.70 1.58
N GLU A 291 -15.30 -15.44 0.71
CA GLU A 291 -16.73 -15.40 1.04
C GLU A 291 -17.21 -16.76 1.56
N SER A 292 -16.76 -17.87 0.97
CA SER A 292 -17.12 -19.22 1.44
C SER A 292 -16.61 -19.51 2.86
N MET A 293 -15.52 -18.87 3.30
CA MET A 293 -15.07 -18.98 4.70
C MET A 293 -15.87 -18.08 5.65
N MET A 294 -16.26 -16.89 5.20
CA MET A 294 -16.94 -15.89 6.05
C MET A 294 -18.45 -16.11 6.12
N GLU A 295 -19.05 -16.54 5.02
CA GLU A 295 -20.49 -16.72 4.79
C GLU A 295 -20.75 -18.05 4.03
N PRO A 296 -20.42 -19.21 4.63
CA PRO A 296 -20.42 -20.52 3.96
C PRO A 296 -21.79 -20.97 3.43
N THR A 297 -22.87 -20.36 3.91
CA THR A 297 -24.25 -20.74 3.63
C THR A 297 -24.79 -20.09 2.35
N VAL A 298 -24.11 -19.06 1.83
CA VAL A 298 -24.59 -18.25 0.69
C VAL A 298 -24.32 -18.95 -0.65
N LYS A 299 -23.19 -19.65 -0.78
CA LYS A 299 -22.73 -20.26 -2.05
C LYS A 299 -22.28 -21.70 -1.85
N VAL A 300 -23.22 -22.56 -1.48
CA VAL A 300 -22.97 -24.00 -1.24
C VAL A 300 -22.75 -24.74 -2.55
N VAL A 301 -21.65 -25.49 -2.63
CA VAL A 301 -21.28 -26.33 -3.77
C VAL A 301 -22.29 -27.46 -3.94
N ALA A 302 -22.73 -27.70 -5.19
CA ALA A 302 -23.65 -28.79 -5.51
C ALA A 302 -23.08 -30.14 -5.05
N GLY A 303 -23.89 -30.91 -4.33
CA GLY A 303 -23.49 -32.22 -3.78
C GLY A 303 -22.93 -32.18 -2.36
N TYR A 304 -22.79 -31.01 -1.74
CA TYR A 304 -22.36 -30.86 -0.34
C TYR A 304 -23.49 -30.30 0.54
N GLN A 305 -23.48 -30.69 1.81
CA GLN A 305 -24.39 -30.15 2.82
C GLN A 305 -23.80 -28.88 3.47
N GLU A 306 -24.67 -28.00 3.97
CA GLU A 306 -24.30 -26.79 4.69
C GLU A 306 -23.79 -27.12 6.11
N LEU A 307 -22.59 -27.68 6.18
CA LEU A 307 -21.95 -28.10 7.43
C LEU A 307 -20.72 -27.24 7.78
N MET A 308 -20.29 -26.37 6.87
CA MET A 308 -19.11 -25.54 7.06
C MET A 308 -19.39 -24.43 8.10
N PRO A 309 -18.60 -24.35 9.19
CA PRO A 309 -18.78 -23.30 10.19
C PRO A 309 -18.51 -21.90 9.63
N ASN A 310 -19.19 -20.89 10.15
CA ASN A 310 -18.89 -19.49 9.87
C ASN A 310 -17.60 -19.05 10.61
N TYR A 311 -16.66 -18.45 9.87
CA TYR A 311 -15.38 -17.93 10.37
C TYR A 311 -15.28 -16.39 10.43
N GLN A 312 -16.36 -15.66 10.15
CA GLN A 312 -16.43 -14.22 10.36
C GLN A 312 -16.13 -13.87 11.83
N GLY A 313 -15.14 -13.02 12.05
CA GLY A 313 -14.65 -12.67 13.39
C GLY A 313 -13.76 -13.73 14.07
N LYS A 314 -13.61 -14.94 13.50
CA LYS A 314 -12.67 -15.98 13.97
C LYS A 314 -11.37 -16.02 13.16
N LEU A 315 -11.44 -15.62 11.90
CA LEU A 315 -10.29 -15.41 11.03
C LEU A 315 -10.04 -13.92 10.83
N SER A 316 -8.80 -13.47 11.01
CA SER A 316 -8.38 -12.16 10.54
C SER A 316 -8.31 -12.13 9.01
N GLY A 317 -8.35 -10.93 8.43
CA GLY A 317 -8.22 -10.76 6.97
C GLY A 317 -6.90 -11.30 6.42
N ALA A 318 -5.82 -11.23 7.20
CA ALA A 318 -4.51 -11.76 6.81
C ALA A 318 -4.47 -13.30 6.86
N GLU A 319 -5.09 -13.92 7.87
CA GLU A 319 -5.21 -15.37 7.98
C GLU A 319 -6.10 -15.97 6.89
N ALA A 320 -7.21 -15.32 6.56
CA ALA A 320 -8.06 -15.73 5.44
C ALA A 320 -7.32 -15.62 4.10
N ALA A 321 -6.59 -14.53 3.89
CA ALA A 321 -5.75 -14.37 2.70
C ALA A 321 -4.66 -15.46 2.63
N ALA A 322 -4.06 -15.83 3.76
CA ALA A 322 -3.07 -16.91 3.82
C ALA A 322 -3.68 -18.26 3.42
N ILE A 323 -4.86 -18.61 3.92
CA ILE A 323 -5.56 -19.85 3.51
C ILE A 323 -5.87 -19.85 2.01
N VAL A 324 -6.32 -18.73 1.46
CA VAL A 324 -6.57 -18.62 0.01
C VAL A 324 -5.28 -18.86 -0.78
N GLU A 325 -4.15 -18.31 -0.33
CA GLU A 325 -2.85 -18.51 -0.98
C GLU A 325 -2.33 -19.94 -0.84
N PHE A 326 -2.66 -20.62 0.27
CA PHE A 326 -2.46 -22.06 0.40
C PHE A 326 -3.30 -22.85 -0.61
N ILE A 327 -4.61 -22.56 -0.74
CA ILE A 327 -5.48 -23.23 -1.72
C ILE A 327 -4.95 -23.05 -3.15
N LYS A 328 -4.50 -21.84 -3.50
CA LYS A 328 -3.89 -21.55 -4.81
C LYS A 328 -2.66 -22.42 -5.12
N SER A 329 -1.90 -22.80 -4.09
CA SER A 329 -0.69 -23.60 -4.25
C SER A 329 -0.96 -25.09 -4.56
N LEU A 330 -2.19 -25.57 -4.32
CA LEU A 330 -2.55 -26.98 -4.49
C LEU A 330 -2.95 -27.27 -5.95
N ARG A 331 -2.03 -27.84 -6.74
CA ARG A 331 -2.22 -28.16 -8.17
C ARG A 331 -1.94 -29.62 -8.55
N SER A 332 -2.72 -30.22 -9.47
CA SER A 332 -2.52 -31.62 -9.89
C SER A 332 -1.41 -31.87 -10.92
N ASP A 333 -0.85 -30.85 -11.57
CA ASP A 333 -0.14 -31.04 -12.85
C ASP A 333 1.37 -30.70 -12.85
N ARG A 334 2.03 -30.57 -11.71
CA ARG A 334 3.51 -30.47 -11.70
C ARG A 334 4.16 -31.86 -11.66
N THR A 335 4.17 -32.53 -12.80
CA THR A 335 4.96 -33.74 -13.06
C THR A 335 5.77 -33.53 -14.35
N VAL A 336 7.08 -33.28 -14.20
CA VAL A 336 8.17 -33.58 -15.15
C VAL A 336 8.07 -32.97 -16.57
N GLN A 337 8.63 -31.77 -16.77
CA GLN A 337 9.43 -31.52 -17.97
C GLN A 337 10.89 -31.87 -17.63
N ALA A 338 11.23 -33.14 -17.80
CA ALA A 338 12.61 -33.58 -17.83
C ALA A 338 13.23 -33.13 -19.16
N VAL A 339 14.31 -32.36 -19.05
CA VAL A 339 15.49 -32.36 -19.92
C VAL A 339 15.25 -32.87 -21.35
N GLY A 340 14.96 -31.94 -22.27
CA GLY A 340 15.29 -32.14 -23.67
C GLY A 340 16.81 -32.13 -23.81
N GLY A 341 17.41 -33.31 -23.84
CA GLY A 341 18.76 -33.48 -24.37
C GLY A 341 18.68 -33.47 -25.90
N GLU A 342 19.34 -32.49 -26.51
CA GLU A 342 19.62 -32.48 -27.95
C GLU A 342 20.65 -33.57 -28.28
N GLU A 343 20.47 -34.20 -29.45
CA GLU A 343 21.40 -35.13 -30.10
C GLU A 343 22.72 -34.47 -30.54
#